data_AF-A0A165AUQ4-F1
#
_entry.id   AF-A0A165AUQ4-F1
#
_cell.length_a   1.000
_cell.length_b   1.000
_cell.length_c   1.000
_cell.angle_alpha   90.00
_cell.angle_beta   90.00
_cell.angle_gamma   90.00
#
_symmetry.space_group_name_H-M   'P 1'
#
loop_
_entity.id
_entity.type
_entity.pdbx_description
1 polymer ?
#
loop_
_entity_poly.entity_id
_entity_poly.type
_entity_poly.pdbx_seq_one_letter_code
_entity_poly.pdbx_strand_id
1 'polypeptide(L)'
;MRYEEKLEWKAANPPPTLLVGMSPALRKRYSRGYDNDPAFKGKGFDSDERSWYAGTRFYRGKDGLLFFRDADFMPRLCVPKGEQAAILRQVHESPFEMAHAG
;
A
#
# COMPACT_ATOMS: atom_id res chain seq x y z
N MET A 1 25.06 -7.94 -26.35
CA MET A 1 25.22 -6.72 -25.53
C MET A 1 26.22 -7.03 -24.42
N ARG A 2 27.33 -6.29 -24.39
CA ARG A 2 28.38 -6.43 -23.37
C ARG A 2 27.85 -5.98 -22.01
N TYR A 3 28.50 -6.42 -20.93
CA TYR A 3 28.09 -6.08 -19.57
C TYR A 3 28.12 -4.56 -19.32
N GLU A 4 29.11 -3.87 -19.89
CA GLU A 4 29.26 -2.41 -19.77
C GLU A 4 28.13 -1.65 -20.46
N GLU A 5 27.73 -2.07 -21.67
CA GLU A 5 26.59 -1.49 -22.40
C GLU A 5 25.27 -1.61 -21.60
N LYS A 6 25.09 -2.69 -20.83
CA LYS A 6 23.92 -2.85 -19.94
C LYS A 6 23.95 -1.89 -18.75
N LEU A 7 25.13 -1.61 -18.19
CA LEU A 7 25.29 -0.68 -17.07
C LEU A 7 25.06 0.76 -17.52
N GLU A 8 25.63 1.15 -18.65
CA GLU A 8 25.40 2.47 -19.26
C GLU A 8 23.92 2.68 -19.59
N TRP A 9 23.26 1.68 -20.18
CA TRP A 9 21.83 1.76 -20.48
C TRP A 9 20.98 1.93 -19.22
N LYS A 10 21.26 1.20 -18.14
CA LYS A 10 20.54 1.34 -16.87
C LYS A 10 20.76 2.70 -16.21
N ALA A 11 21.98 3.24 -16.29
CA ALA A 11 22.30 4.56 -15.75
C ALA A 11 21.55 5.68 -16.50
N ALA A 12 21.47 5.58 -17.83
CA ALA A 12 20.76 6.54 -18.67
C ALA A 12 19.21 6.38 -18.66
N ASN A 13 18.71 5.21 -18.24
CA ASN A 13 17.28 4.90 -18.22
C ASN A 13 16.85 4.46 -16.81
N PRO A 14 16.85 5.38 -15.83
CA PRO A 14 16.35 5.06 -14.50
C PRO A 14 14.90 4.57 -14.62
N PRO A 15 14.50 3.54 -13.84
CA PRO A 15 13.12 3.10 -13.83
C PRO A 15 12.18 4.29 -13.56
N PRO A 16 11.03 4.38 -14.26
CA PRO A 16 10.08 5.46 -14.03
C PRO A 16 9.66 5.44 -12.56
N THR A 17 9.70 6.62 -11.92
CA THR A 17 9.24 6.75 -10.54
C THR A 17 7.74 7.03 -10.55
N LEU A 18 6.95 6.07 -10.07
CA LEU A 18 5.52 6.26 -9.90
C LEU A 18 5.27 7.07 -8.63
N LEU A 19 4.80 8.31 -8.78
CA LEU A 19 4.30 9.10 -7.67
C LEU A 19 2.88 8.64 -7.31
N VAL A 20 2.76 7.72 -6.36
CA VAL A 20 1.46 7.30 -5.82
C VAL A 20 1.11 8.21 -4.64
N GLY A 21 0.00 8.93 -4.75
CA GLY A 21 -0.48 9.84 -3.72
C GLY A 21 -1.92 9.56 -3.33
N MET A 22 -2.25 9.74 -2.05
CA MET A 22 -3.61 9.68 -1.54
C MET A 22 -4.09 11.10 -1.20
N SER A 23 -5.31 11.46 -1.61
CA SER A 23 -5.85 12.77 -1.27
C SER A 23 -5.93 12.95 0.27
N PRO A 24 -5.66 14.15 0.82
CA PRO A 24 -5.69 14.36 2.27
C PRO A 24 -7.04 13.99 2.90
N ALA A 25 -8.14 14.21 2.18
CA ALA A 25 -9.48 13.84 2.60
C ALA A 25 -9.62 12.31 2.72
N LEU A 26 -9.22 11.57 1.68
CA LEU A 26 -9.26 10.10 1.67
C LEU A 26 -8.39 9.52 2.78
N ARG A 27 -7.18 10.07 2.97
CA ARG A 27 -6.27 9.66 4.04
C ARG A 27 -6.90 9.83 5.43
N LYS A 28 -7.54 10.97 5.68
CA LYS A 28 -8.23 11.22 6.95
C LYS A 28 -9.39 10.24 7.18
N ARG A 29 -10.12 9.86 6.13
CA ARG A 29 -11.14 8.81 6.23
C ARG A 29 -10.54 7.46 6.57
N TYR A 30 -9.42 7.09 5.94
CA TYR A 30 -8.71 5.85 6.22
C TYR A 30 -8.23 5.79 7.67
N SER A 31 -7.52 6.82 8.14
CA SER A 31 -7.01 6.88 9.52
C SER A 31 -8.13 6.75 10.55
N ARG A 32 -9.27 7.45 10.35
CA ARG A 32 -10.45 7.31 11.21
C ARG A 32 -11.12 5.94 11.09
N GLY A 33 -11.11 5.37 9.88
CA GLY A 33 -11.66 4.04 9.60
C GLY A 33 -10.97 2.97 10.44
N TYR A 34 -9.65 3.03 10.61
CA TYR A 34 -8.92 2.05 11.43
C TYR A 34 -9.35 2.02 12.89
N ASP A 35 -9.68 3.17 13.47
CA ASP A 35 -10.08 3.23 14.88
C ASP A 35 -11.48 2.63 15.12
N ASN A 36 -12.32 2.62 14.07
CA ASN A 36 -13.67 2.06 14.07
C ASN A 36 -13.74 0.61 13.54
N ASP A 37 -12.66 0.10 12.94
CA ASP A 37 -12.60 -1.23 12.38
C ASP A 37 -11.98 -2.21 13.39
N PRO A 38 -12.76 -3.19 13.93
CA PRO A 38 -12.24 -4.15 14.89
C PRO A 38 -11.02 -4.93 14.39
N ALA A 39 -10.85 -5.11 13.07
CA ALA A 39 -9.70 -5.80 12.51
C ALA A 39 -8.40 -4.98 12.55
N PHE A 40 -8.49 -3.65 12.68
CA PHE A 40 -7.35 -2.73 12.59
C PHE A 40 -7.15 -1.87 13.83
N LYS A 41 -8.17 -1.77 14.69
CA LYS A 41 -8.09 -1.06 15.96
C LYS A 41 -6.92 -1.60 16.79
N GLY A 42 -6.07 -0.71 17.27
CA GLY A 42 -4.91 -1.08 18.09
C GLY A 42 -3.70 -1.63 17.32
N LYS A 43 -3.73 -1.71 15.98
CA LYS A 43 -2.61 -2.26 15.19
C LYS A 43 -1.60 -1.19 14.74
N GLY A 44 -0.33 -1.60 14.71
CA GLY A 44 0.78 -0.84 14.13
C GLY A 44 1.19 0.41 14.91
N PHE A 45 0.85 0.49 16.20
CA PHE A 45 1.27 1.61 17.07
C PHE A 45 2.69 1.44 17.61
N ASP A 46 3.19 0.20 17.64
CA ASP A 46 4.47 -0.22 18.19
C ASP A 46 5.56 -0.41 17.11
N SER A 47 5.23 -0.13 15.85
CA SER A 47 6.12 -0.35 14.71
C SER A 47 5.96 0.74 13.66
N ASP A 48 7.08 1.08 13.00
CA ASP A 48 7.14 2.03 11.90
C ASP A 48 7.56 1.35 10.59
N GLU A 49 7.67 2.16 9.53
CA GLU A 49 8.09 1.75 8.18
C GLU A 49 9.47 1.04 8.16
N ARG A 50 10.34 1.34 9.13
CA ARG A 50 11.74 0.89 9.16
C ARG A 50 11.97 -0.29 10.10
N SER A 51 11.03 -0.59 11.00
CA SER A 51 11.11 -1.73 11.90
C SER A 51 10.95 -3.03 11.13
N TRP A 52 12.02 -3.79 10.88
CA TRP A 52 11.98 -5.09 10.16
C TRP A 52 11.72 -6.29 11.09
N TYR A 53 11.16 -6.06 12.28
CA TYR A 53 10.90 -7.13 13.23
C TYR A 53 9.83 -8.10 12.71
N ALA A 54 10.21 -9.36 12.47
CA ALA A 54 9.35 -10.37 11.86
C ALA A 54 8.10 -10.72 12.70
N GLY A 55 8.13 -10.45 14.02
CA GLY A 55 6.98 -10.63 14.90
C GLY A 55 5.87 -9.58 14.71
N THR A 56 6.17 -8.45 14.07
CA THR A 56 5.21 -7.37 13.86
C THR A 56 4.93 -7.17 12.37
N ARG A 57 3.77 -7.66 11.93
CA ARG A 57 3.34 -7.58 10.53
C ARG A 57 2.55 -6.32 10.19
N PHE A 58 2.19 -5.50 11.17
CA PHE A 58 1.47 -4.25 10.97
C PHE A 58 2.32 -3.06 11.38
N TYR A 59 2.31 -1.98 10.60
CA TYR A 59 2.95 -0.72 10.99
C TYR A 59 2.11 0.47 10.55
N ARG A 60 2.18 1.58 11.29
CA ARG A 60 1.59 2.86 10.86
C ARG A 60 2.66 3.76 10.27
N GLY A 61 2.39 4.28 9.07
CA GLY A 61 3.22 5.29 8.44
C GLY A 61 3.08 6.65 9.13
N LYS A 62 4.01 7.56 8.84
CA LYS A 62 3.97 8.94 9.39
C LYS A 62 2.70 9.71 9.03
N ASP A 63 2.05 9.30 7.96
CA ASP A 63 0.84 9.91 7.43
C ASP A 63 -0.45 9.32 8.03
N GLY A 64 -0.32 8.39 8.98
CA GLY A 64 -1.44 7.76 9.69
C GLY A 64 -2.11 6.63 8.92
N LEU A 65 -1.50 6.16 7.82
CA LEU A 65 -1.95 4.96 7.11
C LEU A 65 -1.42 3.69 7.78
N LEU A 66 -2.23 2.63 7.78
CA LEU A 66 -1.87 1.32 8.33
C LEU A 66 -1.48 0.38 7.19
N PHE A 67 -0.36 -0.29 7.33
CA PHE A 67 0.13 -1.26 6.37
C PHE A 67 0.28 -2.63 7.01
N PHE A 68 0.00 -3.67 6.22
CA PHE A 68 0.30 -5.06 6.54
C PHE A 68 1.46 -5.53 5.66
N ARG A 69 2.41 -6.26 6.25
CA ARG A 69 3.47 -6.93 5.50
C ARG A 69 3.04 -8.35 5.16
N ASP A 70 3.00 -8.64 3.87
CA ASP A 70 2.69 -9.98 3.37
C ASP A 70 3.86 -10.96 3.60
N ALA A 71 3.75 -12.17 3.03
CA ALA A 71 4.75 -13.22 3.21
C ALA A 71 6.14 -12.82 2.68
N ASP A 72 6.18 -11.92 1.70
CA ASP A 72 7.40 -11.40 1.09
C ASP A 72 7.86 -10.08 1.74
N PHE A 73 7.27 -9.75 2.90
CA PHE A 73 7.47 -8.49 3.63
C PHE A 73 7.09 -7.23 2.83
N MET A 74 6.32 -7.36 1.75
CA MET A 74 5.89 -6.22 0.95
C MET A 74 4.72 -5.51 1.66
N PRO A 75 4.79 -4.17 1.81
CA PRO A 75 3.75 -3.42 2.48
C PRO A 75 2.49 -3.34 1.60
N ARG A 76 1.36 -3.73 2.18
CA ARG A 76 0.02 -3.62 1.61
C ARG A 76 -0.79 -2.64 2.44
N LEU A 77 -1.38 -1.64 1.79
CA LEU A 77 -2.26 -0.69 2.45
C LEU A 77 -3.49 -1.42 3.00
N CYS A 78 -3.75 -1.27 4.29
CA CYS A 78 -4.97 -1.80 4.90
C CYS A 78 -6.17 -0.94 4.49
N VAL A 79 -7.23 -1.56 4.00
CA VAL A 79 -8.47 -0.86 3.63
C VAL A 79 -9.50 -1.03 4.76
N PRO A 80 -9.87 0.05 5.49
CA PRO A 80 -10.90 -0.04 6.52
C PRO A 80 -12.23 -0.54 5.95
N LYS A 81 -12.99 -1.29 6.74
CA LYS A 81 -14.26 -1.90 6.35
C LYS A 81 -15.22 -0.95 5.63
N GLY A 82 -15.30 0.31 6.07
CA GLY A 82 -16.17 1.32 5.46
C GLY A 82 -15.80 1.75 4.03
N GLU A 83 -14.56 1.51 3.60
CA GLU A 83 -14.06 1.90 2.27
C GLU A 83 -14.04 0.71 1.28
N GLN A 84 -14.16 -0.54 1.77
CA GLN A 84 -14.05 -1.75 0.94
C GLN A 84 -15.12 -1.80 -0.16
N ALA A 85 -16.37 -1.50 0.16
CA ALA A 85 -17.46 -1.55 -0.81
C ALA A 85 -17.25 -0.58 -1.99
N ALA A 86 -16.77 0.64 -1.72
CA ALA A 86 -16.48 1.63 -2.75
C ALA A 86 -15.33 1.16 -3.66
N ILE A 87 -14.28 0.56 -3.10
CA ILE A 87 -13.16 0.02 -3.86
C ILE A 87 -13.59 -1.17 -4.71
N LEU A 88 -14.33 -2.13 -4.13
CA LEU A 88 -14.83 -3.29 -4.86
C LEU A 88 -15.72 -2.88 -6.03
N ARG A 89 -16.58 -1.88 -5.81
CA ARG A 89 -17.40 -1.29 -6.88
C ARG A 89 -16.53 -0.67 -7.97
N GLN A 90 -15.55 0.17 -7.61
CA GLN A 90 -14.64 0.79 -8.58
C GLN A 90 -13.87 -0.25 -9.40
N VAL A 91 -13.40 -1.32 -8.74
CA VAL A 91 -12.70 -2.43 -9.40
C VAL A 91 -13.62 -3.17 -10.36
N HIS A 92 -14.85 -3.48 -9.94
CA HIS A 92 -15.83 -4.17 -10.76
C HIS A 92 -16.33 -3.33 -11.94
N GLU A 93 -16.51 -2.01 -11.73
CA GLU A 93 -17.04 -1.08 -12.73
C GLU A 93 -15.95 -0.50 -13.66
N SER A 94 -14.66 -0.78 -13.43
CA SER A 94 -13.58 -0.38 -14.32
C SER A 94 -13.40 -1.43 -15.44
N PRO A 95 -13.87 -1.17 -16.67
CA PRO A 95 -13.91 -2.16 -17.74
C PRO A 95 -12.52 -2.57 -18.24
N PHE A 96 -11.49 -1.80 -17.90
CA PHE A 96 -10.12 -1.97 -18.42
C PHE A 96 -9.09 -2.40 -17.38
N GLU A 97 -9.41 -2.40 -16.08
CA GLU A 97 -8.39 -2.67 -15.04
C GLU A 97 -8.47 -4.09 -14.46
N MET A 98 -9.66 -4.62 -14.13
CA MET A 98 -9.80 -5.95 -13.49
C MET A 98 -11.16 -6.63 -13.70
N ALA A 99 -11.87 -6.32 -14.80
CA ALA A 99 -13.08 -7.07 -15.15
C ALA A 99 -12.67 -8.52 -15.50
N HIS A 100 -13.08 -9.48 -14.66
CA HIS A 100 -12.96 -10.94 -14.85
C HIS A 100 -11.71 -11.67 -14.32
N ALA A 101 -11.14 -11.24 -13.20
CA ALA A 101 -10.36 -12.16 -12.34
C ALA A 101 -11.28 -12.76 -11.27
N GLY A 102 -12.29 -13.52 -11.70
CA GLY A 102 -13.18 -14.31 -10.83
C GLY A 102 -12.67 -15.74 -10.65
#